data_AF-A0A0J6YFL0-F1
#
_entry.id   AF-A0A0J6YFL0-F1
#
_cell.length_a   1.000
_cell.length_b   1.000
_cell.length_c   1.000
_cell.angle_alpha   90.00
_cell.angle_beta   90.00
_cell.angle_gamma   90.00
#
_symmetry.space_group_name_H-M   'P 1'
#
loop_
_entity.id
_entity.type
_entity.pdbx_description
1 polymer ?
#
loop_
_entity_poly.entity_id
_entity_poly.type
_entity_poly.pdbx_seq_one_letter_code
_entity_poly.pdbx_strand_id
1 'polypeptide(L)'
;MPLSVDPQIFDAVSTVYSTDLEVPEDWSDQQRADFIAAEADKITWMVRAEASTLGNRLVTALWRQSGGTRPNHREQTALRAAARVQAFDRVLSTELYELIADDTDF
;
A
#
# COMPACT_ATOMS: atom_id res chain seq x y z
N MET A 1 -4.82 2.47 19.08
CA MET A 1 -3.42 2.76 18.72
C MET A 1 -3.40 3.07 17.24
N PRO A 2 -2.85 4.22 16.80
CA PRO A 2 -2.48 4.36 15.40
C PRO A 2 -1.47 3.26 15.12
N LEU A 3 -1.85 2.34 14.24
CA LEU A 3 -1.00 1.24 13.84
C LEU A 3 0.18 1.87 13.09
N SER A 4 1.40 1.69 13.60
CA SER A 4 2.63 2.25 13.02
C SER A 4 2.63 2.18 11.49
N VAL A 5 3.04 3.28 10.86
CA VAL A 5 3.26 3.39 9.42
C VAL A 5 4.13 2.22 8.97
N ASP A 6 3.77 1.60 7.84
CA ASP A 6 4.57 0.50 7.31
C ASP A 6 5.93 1.06 6.83
N PRO A 7 7.07 0.59 7.38
CA PRO A 7 8.37 1.16 7.03
C PRO A 7 8.67 1.10 5.53
N GLN A 8 8.20 0.05 4.84
CA GLN A 8 8.38 -0.08 3.40
C GLN A 8 7.57 0.96 2.61
N ILE A 9 6.38 1.33 3.10
CA ILE A 9 5.57 2.39 2.49
C ILE A 9 6.23 3.74 2.73
N PHE A 10 6.72 3.99 3.95
CA PHE A 10 7.42 5.23 4.28
C PHE A 10 8.66 5.44 3.40
N ASP A 11 9.50 4.42 3.23
CA ASP A 11 10.69 4.51 2.38
C ASP A 11 10.33 4.76 0.90
N ALA A 12 9.28 4.11 0.39
CA ALA A 12 8.81 4.31 -0.98
C ALA A 12 8.29 5.74 -1.22
N VAL A 13 7.45 6.24 -0.32
CA VAL A 13 6.91 7.61 -0.37
C VAL A 13 8.03 8.64 -0.25
N SER A 14 8.94 8.45 0.71
CA SER A 14 10.09 9.33 0.89
C SER A 14 10.96 9.38 -0.36
N THR A 15 11.18 8.23 -1.02
CA THR A 15 11.96 8.16 -2.26
C THR A 15 11.27 8.96 -3.37
N VAL A 16 9.99 8.70 -3.65
CA VAL A 16 9.24 9.38 -4.72
C VAL A 16 9.20 10.90 -4.53
N TYR A 17 8.90 11.39 -3.32
CA TYR A 17 8.89 12.84 -3.04
C TYR A 17 10.29 13.46 -2.94
N SER A 18 11.35 12.67 -2.81
CA SER A 18 12.73 13.18 -2.85
C SER A 18 13.33 13.22 -4.25
N THR A 19 12.79 12.44 -5.19
CA THR A 19 13.41 12.22 -6.52
C THR A 19 12.55 12.69 -7.67
N ASP A 20 11.23 12.44 -7.63
CA ASP A 20 10.34 12.60 -8.78
C ASP A 20 9.28 13.69 -8.59
N LEU A 21 8.75 13.87 -7.38
CA LEU A 21 7.79 14.92 -7.03
C LEU A 21 8.51 16.02 -6.24
N GLU A 22 9.02 17.04 -6.93
CA GLU A 22 9.70 18.18 -6.31
C GLU A 22 8.78 18.87 -5.28
N VAL A 23 8.99 18.55 -4.00
CA VAL A 23 8.29 19.21 -2.89
C VAL A 23 8.68 20.69 -2.90
N PRO A 24 7.75 21.65 -2.74
CA PRO A 24 8.05 23.08 -2.83
C PRO A 24 9.29 23.47 -2.02
N GLU A 25 10.25 24.15 -2.66
CA GLU A 25 11.51 24.58 -2.02
C GLU A 25 11.30 25.41 -0.75
N ASP A 26 10.17 26.11 -0.66
CA ASP A 26 9.79 26.94 0.49
C ASP A 26 9.41 26.14 1.76
N TRP A 27 9.28 24.81 1.66
CA TRP A 27 8.97 23.97 2.80
C TRP A 27 10.22 23.65 3.62
N SER A 28 10.12 23.90 4.93
CA SER A 28 11.12 23.45 5.90
C SER A 28 11.23 21.93 5.96
N ASP A 29 12.37 21.42 6.40
CA ASP A 29 12.61 19.98 6.58
C ASP A 29 11.52 19.31 7.45
N GLN A 30 11.02 20.02 8.46
CA GLN A 30 9.95 19.51 9.32
C GLN A 30 8.61 19.39 8.57
N GLN A 31 8.25 20.38 7.75
CA GLN A 31 7.02 20.33 6.96
C GLN A 31 7.08 19.21 5.92
N ARG A 32 8.24 18.99 5.31
CA ARG A 32 8.49 17.87 4.38
C ARG A 32 8.33 16.53 5.09
N ALA A 33 8.95 16.36 6.26
CA ALA A 33 8.85 15.14 7.04
C ALA A 33 7.42 14.84 7.52
N ASP A 34 6.69 15.87 7.98
CA ASP A 34 5.31 15.73 8.44
C ASP A 34 4.37 15.35 7.29
N PHE A 35 4.58 15.93 6.11
CA PHE A 35 3.82 15.58 4.90
C PHE A 35 4.09 14.13 4.46
N ILE A 36 5.37 13.74 4.36
CA ILE A 36 5.76 12.35 3.99
C ILE A 36 5.16 11.35 4.99
N ALA A 37 5.19 11.65 6.28
CA ALA A 37 4.61 10.79 7.31
C ALA A 37 3.09 10.67 7.18
N ALA A 38 2.39 11.77 6.89
CA ALA A 38 0.95 11.77 6.68
C ALA A 38 0.54 10.97 5.43
N GLU A 39 1.26 11.15 4.32
CA GLU A 39 0.97 10.43 3.08
C GLU A 39 1.29 8.94 3.22
N ALA A 40 2.38 8.59 3.90
CA ALA A 40 2.72 7.20 4.21
C ALA A 40 1.67 6.54 5.14
N ASP A 41 1.10 7.26 6.11
CA ASP A 41 0.01 6.74 6.94
C ASP A 41 -1.26 6.49 6.10
N LYS A 42 -1.64 7.45 5.24
CA LYS A 42 -2.77 7.29 4.31
C LYS A 42 -2.60 6.06 3.42
N ILE A 43 -1.45 5.92 2.76
CA ILE A 43 -1.14 4.76 1.89
C ILE A 43 -1.13 3.46 2.72
N THR A 44 -0.61 3.49 3.95
CA THR A 44 -0.66 2.34 4.87
C THR A 44 -2.10 1.88 5.14
N TRP A 45 -3.03 2.80 5.34
CA TRP A 45 -4.45 2.48 5.50
C TRP A 45 -5.07 1.90 4.24
N MET A 46 -4.73 2.44 3.07
CA MET A 46 -5.22 1.96 1.77
C MET A 46 -4.73 0.54 1.47
N VAL A 47 -3.43 0.27 1.65
CA VAL A 47 -2.85 -1.07 1.49
C VAL A 47 -3.53 -2.08 2.42
N ARG A 48 -3.83 -1.69 3.67
CA ARG A 48 -4.53 -2.57 4.62
C ARG A 48 -5.96 -2.88 4.19
N ALA A 49 -6.69 -1.88 3.72
CA ALA A 49 -8.06 -2.05 3.23
C ALA A 49 -8.10 -2.97 2.00
N GLU A 50 -7.20 -2.75 1.04
CA GLU A 50 -7.11 -3.55 -0.18
C GLU A 50 -6.63 -4.98 0.14
N ALA A 51 -5.61 -5.15 1.00
CA ALA A 51 -5.12 -6.46 1.42
C ALA A 51 -6.22 -7.28 2.12
N SER A 52 -7.06 -6.64 2.93
CA SER A 52 -8.18 -7.29 3.60
C SER A 52 -9.22 -7.78 2.57
N THR A 53 -9.52 -6.94 1.58
CA THR A 53 -10.44 -7.27 0.49
C THR A 53 -9.92 -8.42 -0.38
N LEU A 54 -8.67 -8.33 -0.83
CA LEU A 54 -7.99 -9.36 -1.63
C LEU A 54 -7.85 -10.68 -0.85
N GLY A 55 -7.46 -10.62 0.42
CA GLY A 55 -7.33 -11.81 1.27
C GLY A 55 -8.66 -12.56 1.41
N ASN A 56 -9.76 -11.84 1.63
CA ASN A 56 -11.10 -12.44 1.70
C ASN A 56 -11.53 -13.06 0.37
N ARG A 57 -11.22 -12.40 -0.77
CA ARG A 57 -11.48 -12.94 -2.11
C ARG A 57 -10.70 -14.22 -2.36
N LEU A 58 -9.40 -14.25 -2.04
CA LEU A 58 -8.54 -15.41 -2.23
C LEU A 58 -8.97 -16.61 -1.38
N VAL A 59 -9.31 -16.39 -0.10
CA VAL A 59 -9.83 -17.47 0.77
C VAL A 59 -11.15 -18.02 0.22
N THR A 60 -12.04 -17.15 -0.26
CA THR A 60 -13.32 -17.56 -0.86
C THR A 60 -13.12 -18.33 -2.15
N ALA A 61 -12.18 -17.91 -3.00
CA ALA A 61 -11.85 -18.59 -4.24
C ALA A 61 -11.29 -20.00 -3.97
N LEU A 62 -10.35 -20.13 -3.04
CA LEU A 62 -9.79 -21.43 -2.66
C LEU A 62 -10.85 -22.35 -2.04
N TRP A 63 -11.75 -21.82 -1.22
CA TRP A 63 -12.87 -22.57 -0.66
C TRP A 63 -13.79 -23.15 -1.75
N ARG A 64 -14.12 -22.34 -2.77
CA ARG A 64 -14.92 -22.78 -3.92
C ARG A 64 -14.19 -23.84 -4.76
N GLN A 65 -12.90 -23.63 -5.01
CA GLN A 65 -12.06 -24.56 -5.78
C GLN A 65 -11.88 -25.91 -5.07
N SER A 66 -11.84 -25.89 -3.73
CA SER A 66 -11.67 -27.08 -2.90
C SER A 66 -12.97 -27.84 -2.60
N GLY A 67 -14.03 -27.59 -3.40
CA GLY A 67 -15.32 -28.28 -3.27
C GLY A 67 -16.03 -28.03 -1.93
N GLY A 68 -15.79 -26.87 -1.30
CA GLY A 68 -16.37 -26.54 0.01
C GLY A 68 -15.46 -26.85 1.20
N THR A 69 -14.24 -27.33 0.98
CA THR A 69 -13.23 -27.51 2.03
C THR A 69 -12.62 -26.16 2.41
N ARG A 70 -12.77 -25.75 3.68
CA ARG A 70 -12.26 -24.45 4.14
C ARG A 70 -10.72 -24.51 4.24
N PRO A 71 -10.00 -23.49 3.74
CA PRO A 71 -8.54 -23.44 3.87
C PRO A 71 -8.12 -23.51 5.33
N ASN A 72 -7.07 -24.26 5.64
CA ASN A 72 -6.54 -24.36 7.00
C ASN A 72 -5.86 -23.04 7.41
N HIS A 73 -5.51 -22.91 8.69
CA HIS A 73 -4.92 -21.66 9.21
C HIS A 73 -3.64 -21.26 8.46
N ARG A 74 -2.78 -22.21 8.11
CA ARG A 74 -1.52 -21.94 7.38
C ARG A 74 -1.80 -21.41 5.96
N GLU A 75 -2.75 -22.00 5.27
CA GLU A 75 -3.19 -21.54 3.94
C GLU A 75 -3.81 -20.15 4.01
N GLN A 76 -4.67 -19.89 4.99
CA GLN A 76 -5.25 -18.56 5.19
C GLN A 76 -4.17 -17.50 5.47
N THR A 77 -3.16 -17.82 6.30
CA THR A 77 -2.04 -16.92 6.56
C THR A 77 -1.24 -16.66 5.28
N ALA A 78 -0.95 -17.69 4.48
CA ALA A 78 -0.23 -17.53 3.22
C ALA A 78 -1.00 -16.66 2.21
N LEU A 79 -2.31 -16.87 2.08
CA LEU A 79 -3.17 -16.07 1.20
C LEU A 79 -3.25 -14.61 1.65
N ARG A 80 -3.30 -14.36 2.96
CA ARG A 80 -3.29 -12.98 3.50
C ARG A 80 -1.94 -12.29 3.30
N ALA A 81 -0.83 -13.02 3.42
CA ALA A 81 0.48 -12.49 3.12
C ALA A 81 0.60 -12.12 1.62
N ALA A 82 0.18 -13.02 0.73
CA ALA A 82 0.15 -12.77 -0.71
C ALA A 82 -0.78 -11.61 -1.09
N ALA A 83 -1.93 -11.49 -0.42
CA ALA A 83 -2.83 -10.35 -0.61
C ALA A 83 -2.21 -9.02 -0.16
N ARG A 84 -1.40 -9.04 0.90
CA ARG A 84 -0.71 -7.83 1.38
C ARG A 84 0.36 -7.36 0.41
N VAL A 85 1.15 -8.27 -0.16
CA VAL A 85 2.14 -7.93 -1.20
C VAL A 85 1.44 -7.37 -2.45
N GLN A 86 0.38 -8.03 -2.94
CA GLN A 86 -0.37 -7.52 -4.10
C GLN A 86 -1.05 -6.17 -3.84
N ALA A 87 -1.60 -5.96 -2.64
CA ALA A 87 -2.20 -4.68 -2.26
C ALA A 87 -1.14 -3.57 -2.18
N PHE A 88 0.05 -3.88 -1.65
CA PHE A 88 1.17 -2.96 -1.61
C PHE A 88 1.58 -2.50 -3.01
N ASP A 89 1.84 -3.44 -3.92
CA ASP A 89 2.23 -3.11 -5.30
C ASP A 89 1.14 -2.31 -6.02
N ARG A 90 -0.14 -2.72 -5.87
CA ARG A 90 -1.25 -2.05 -6.55
C ARG A 90 -1.47 -0.63 -6.04
N VAL A 91 -1.51 -0.44 -4.72
CA VAL A 91 -1.76 0.89 -4.13
C VAL A 91 -0.59 1.82 -4.38
N LEU A 92 0.66 1.36 -4.31
CA LEU A 92 1.80 2.20 -4.69
C LEU A 92 1.78 2.55 -6.18
N SER A 93 1.43 1.60 -7.05
CA SER A 93 1.25 1.87 -8.49
C SER A 93 0.20 2.95 -8.75
N THR A 94 -0.95 2.89 -8.09
CA THR A 94 -2.04 3.86 -8.28
C THR A 94 -1.77 5.18 -7.58
N GLU A 95 -1.33 5.18 -6.31
CA GLU A 95 -1.20 6.41 -5.53
C GLU A 95 0.12 7.15 -5.77
N LEU A 96 1.20 6.46 -6.17
CA LEU A 96 2.49 7.12 -6.44
C LEU A 96 2.80 7.18 -7.93
N TYR A 97 2.62 6.09 -8.68
CA TYR A 97 3.05 6.05 -10.08
C TYR A 97 2.04 6.64 -11.08
N GLU A 98 0.73 6.55 -10.85
CA GLU A 98 -0.25 7.29 -11.69
C GLU A 98 -0.16 8.80 -11.43
N LEU A 99 0.24 9.23 -10.22
CA LEU A 99 0.48 10.63 -9.88
C LEU A 99 1.68 11.23 -10.64
N ILE A 100 2.71 10.41 -10.92
CA ILE A 100 3.84 10.79 -11.80
C ILE A 100 3.39 10.85 -13.26
N ALA A 101 2.54 9.92 -13.70
CA ALA A 101 2.07 9.88 -15.09
C ALA A 101 1.17 11.07 -15.45
N ASP A 102 0.30 11.51 -14.55
CA ASP A 102 -0.56 12.68 -14.75
C ASP A 102 0.21 14.02 -14.74
N ASP A 103 1.38 14.10 -14.09
CA ASP A 103 2.21 15.32 -14.09
C ASP A 103 3.04 15.49 -15.38
N THR A 104 3.16 14.42 -16.19
CA THR A 104 3.89 14.43 -17.47
C THR A 104 3.05 14.75 -18.71
N ASP A 105 1.73 14.93 -18.58
CA ASP A 105 0.86 15.34 -19.69
C ASP A 105 0.64 16.87 -19.68
N PHE A 106 1.67 17.63 -20.08
CA PHE A 106 1.59 19.06 -20.44
C PHE A 106 2.03 19.32 -21.89
#